data_AF-A0A667YV48-F1
#
_entry.id   AF-A0A667YV48-F1
#
_cell.length_a   1.000
_cell.length_b   1.000
_cell.length_c   1.000
_cell.angle_alpha   90.00
_cell.angle_beta   90.00
_cell.angle_gamma   90.00
#
_symmetry.space_group_name_H-M   'P 1'
#
loop_
_entity.id
_entity.type
_entity.pdbx_description
1 polymer ?
#
loop_
_entity_poly.entity_id
_entity_poly.type
_entity_poly.pdbx_seq_one_letter_code
_entity_poly.pdbx_strand_id
1 'polypeptide(L)'
;STPTGLLCFVNSLVSQQELYCFFPGQYQLIGPPQPIVAILGDVILPCHLRPAMDAVAMTVEWARPDLEPRFVHVWRDGVDLLSHQNPSYKGRTSLFINKMKHGDVSLTLSNVKLSDEGRYRCYIPSLDRETTVSLLGFEFVLGVCKAC
;
A
#
# COMPACT_ATOMS: atom_id res chain seq x y z
N SER A 1 1.26 11.96 21.30
CA SER A 1 0.41 13.10 20.90
C SER A 1 1.27 14.07 20.11
N THR A 2 1.43 13.82 18.82
CA THR A 2 2.22 14.71 17.96
C THR A 2 1.48 16.04 17.77
N PRO A 3 2.11 17.20 18.02
CA PRO A 3 1.49 18.47 17.71
C PRO A 3 1.58 18.65 16.20
N THR A 4 0.46 18.53 15.49
CA THR A 4 0.29 19.03 14.12
C THR A 4 0.26 20.57 14.18
N GLY A 5 1.43 21.17 14.43
CA GLY A 5 1.60 22.61 14.50
C GLY A 5 1.58 23.24 13.12
N LEU A 6 0.62 24.13 12.88
CA LEU A 6 0.57 25.03 11.74
C LEU A 6 1.80 25.96 11.79
N LEU A 7 2.69 25.90 10.79
CA LEU A 7 3.77 26.90 10.66
C LEU A 7 3.25 28.05 9.78
N CYS A 8 2.92 29.17 10.41
CA CYS A 8 2.54 30.41 9.75
C CYS A 8 3.78 31.31 9.61
N PHE A 9 4.09 31.74 8.39
CA PHE A 9 5.17 32.70 8.16
C PHE A 9 4.59 34.08 7.84
N VAL A 10 5.24 35.12 8.36
CA VAL A 10 4.94 36.52 8.04
C VAL A 10 5.94 36.97 6.98
N ASN A 11 5.49 37.41 5.81
CA ASN A 11 6.39 37.83 4.74
C ASN A 11 6.75 39.32 4.92
N SER A 12 8.00 39.66 5.25
CA SER A 12 8.43 41.04 5.56
C SER A 12 8.60 41.97 4.34
N LEU A 13 8.16 41.58 3.14
CA LEU A 13 8.50 42.29 1.89
C LEU A 13 7.31 42.90 1.14
N VAL A 14 6.07 42.81 1.63
CA VAL A 14 4.91 43.49 1.03
C VAL A 14 4.07 44.13 2.14
N SER A 15 3.69 45.39 1.96
CA SER A 15 2.92 46.23 2.91
C SER A 15 1.45 45.79 3.09
N GLN A 16 1.16 44.50 2.98
CA GLN A 16 -0.13 43.87 3.31
C GLN A 16 0.16 42.55 4.03
N GLN A 17 -0.30 42.46 5.27
CA GLN A 17 -0.03 41.35 6.17
C GLN A 17 -0.96 40.16 5.83
N GLU A 18 -0.63 39.42 4.77
CA GLU A 18 -1.28 38.15 4.43
C GLU A 18 -0.61 37.00 5.22
N LEU A 19 -1.41 36.26 6.00
CA LEU A 19 -0.95 35.12 6.79
C LEU A 19 -0.81 33.89 5.88
N TYR A 20 0.41 33.47 5.54
CA TYR A 20 0.62 32.26 4.74
C TYR A 20 0.85 31.04 5.65
N CYS A 21 -0.12 30.12 5.66
CA CYS A 21 0.00 28.83 6.34
C CYS A 21 0.68 27.81 5.41
N PHE A 22 1.84 27.28 5.81
CA PHE A 22 2.45 26.15 5.11
C PHE A 22 1.83 24.85 5.65
N PHE A 23 1.02 24.18 4.83
CA PHE A 23 0.56 22.82 5.14
C PHE A 23 1.67 21.84 4.75
N PRO A 24 2.40 21.21 5.69
CA PRO A 24 3.35 20.16 5.34
C PRO A 24 2.59 19.06 4.58
N GLY A 25 3.12 18.71 3.41
CA GLY A 25 2.42 17.96 2.36
C GLY A 25 1.65 16.75 2.86
N GLN A 26 0.36 16.68 2.49
CA GLN A 26 -0.46 15.51 2.78
C GLN A 26 0.07 14.32 1.98
N TYR A 27 0.65 13.34 2.67
CA TYR A 27 1.02 12.07 2.06
C TYR A 27 -0.23 11.26 1.73
N GLN A 28 -0.22 10.63 0.56
CA GLN A 28 -1.26 9.75 0.07
C GLN A 28 -0.63 8.42 -0.33
N LEU A 29 -1.37 7.34 -0.11
CA LEU A 29 -1.01 6.02 -0.59
C LEU A 29 -1.93 5.69 -1.76
N ILE A 30 -1.34 5.45 -2.93
CA ILE A 30 -2.07 5.36 -4.20
C ILE A 30 -2.02 3.91 -4.70
N GLY A 31 -3.20 3.32 -4.85
CA GLY A 31 -3.39 2.02 -5.51
C GLY A 31 -3.80 2.18 -6.98
N PRO A 32 -4.06 1.08 -7.70
CA PRO A 32 -4.56 1.15 -9.06
C PRO A 32 -6.03 1.61 -9.06
N PRO A 33 -6.47 2.34 -10.09
CA PRO A 33 -7.87 2.78 -10.20
C PRO A 33 -8.82 1.65 -10.61
N GLN A 34 -8.29 0.56 -11.16
CA GLN A 34 -9.05 -0.59 -11.63
C GLN A 34 -8.52 -1.89 -11.01
N PRO A 35 -9.34 -2.94 -10.92
CA PRO A 35 -8.88 -4.25 -10.46
C PRO A 35 -7.77 -4.82 -11.35
N ILE A 36 -6.84 -5.55 -10.73
CA ILE A 36 -5.79 -6.31 -11.42
C ILE A 36 -6.35 -7.68 -11.77
N VAL A 37 -6.13 -8.15 -12.99
CA VAL A 37 -6.55 -9.48 -13.45
C VAL A 37 -5.33 -10.39 -13.52
N ALA A 38 -5.40 -11.56 -12.91
CA ALA A 38 -4.34 -12.58 -12.97
C ALA A 38 -4.92 -13.97 -13.32
N ILE A 39 -4.15 -14.74 -14.09
CA ILE A 39 -4.49 -16.13 -14.48
C ILE A 39 -3.58 -17.10 -13.74
N LEU A 40 -2.28 -17.05 -14.06
CA LEU A 40 -1.23 -17.90 -13.52
C LEU A 40 0.09 -17.12 -13.56
N GLY A 41 1.03 -17.50 -12.71
CA GLY A 41 2.33 -16.86 -12.59
C GLY A 41 2.35 -15.76 -11.55
N ASP A 42 3.21 -14.76 -11.76
CA ASP A 42 3.48 -13.73 -10.77
C ASP A 42 2.73 -12.45 -11.12
N VAL A 43 2.19 -11.78 -10.09
CA VAL A 43 1.47 -10.51 -10.23
C VAL A 43 2.07 -9.47 -9.29
N ILE A 44 2.01 -8.21 -9.70
CA ILE A 44 2.36 -7.08 -8.85
C ILE A 44 1.07 -6.36 -8.46
N LEU A 45 0.84 -6.19 -7.16
CA LEU A 45 -0.22 -5.37 -6.60
C LEU A 45 0.34 -3.96 -6.33
N PRO A 46 -0.01 -2.96 -7.16
CA PRO A 46 0.66 -1.67 -7.10
C PRO A 46 0.20 -0.85 -5.88
N CYS A 47 1.15 -0.25 -5.18
CA CYS A 47 0.90 0.65 -4.06
C CYS A 47 2.10 1.62 -3.91
N HIS A 48 1.88 2.92 -4.02
CA HIS A 48 2.97 3.90 -3.94
C HIS A 48 2.59 5.17 -3.18
N LEU A 49 3.58 5.79 -2.55
CA LEU A 49 3.45 7.04 -1.82
C LEU A 49 3.51 8.25 -2.75
N ARG A 50 2.66 9.23 -2.48
CA ARG A 50 2.68 10.54 -3.13
C ARG A 50 2.61 11.66 -2.09
N PRO A 51 3.57 12.61 -2.08
CA PRO A 51 4.83 12.61 -2.84
C PRO A 51 5.73 11.41 -2.49
N ALA A 52 6.64 11.05 -3.41
CA ALA A 52 7.58 9.95 -3.22
C ALA A 52 8.54 10.23 -2.06
N MET A 53 8.84 9.22 -1.25
CA MET A 53 9.77 9.27 -0.12
C MET A 53 10.40 7.91 0.16
N ASP A 54 11.48 7.87 0.92
CA ASP A 54 12.06 6.60 1.38
C ASP A 54 11.16 5.92 2.41
N ALA A 55 10.63 4.74 2.04
CA ALA A 55 9.78 3.91 2.89
C ALA A 55 10.50 2.69 3.49
N VAL A 56 11.81 2.52 3.27
CA VAL A 56 12.56 1.31 3.70
C VAL A 56 12.54 1.14 5.23
N ALA A 57 12.68 2.23 5.97
CA ALA A 57 12.64 2.23 7.43
C ALA A 57 11.21 2.27 8.00
N MET A 58 10.18 2.31 7.16
CA MET A 58 8.78 2.36 7.60
C MET A 58 8.22 0.94 7.79
N THR A 59 7.12 0.83 8.54
CA THR A 59 6.31 -0.39 8.51
C THR A 59 5.35 -0.33 7.32
N VAL A 60 5.33 -1.39 6.51
CA VAL A 60 4.38 -1.57 5.40
C VAL A 60 3.61 -2.86 5.65
N GLU A 61 2.29 -2.75 5.68
CA GLU A 61 1.39 -3.88 5.89
C GLU A 61 0.57 -4.14 4.63
N TRP A 62 0.67 -5.35 4.11
CA TRP A 62 -0.27 -5.91 3.17
C TRP A 62 -1.17 -6.92 3.89
N ALA A 63 -2.48 -6.71 3.83
CA ALA A 63 -3.46 -7.54 4.50
C ALA A 63 -4.66 -7.88 3.61
N ARG A 64 -5.29 -9.01 3.89
CA ARG A 64 -6.58 -9.47 3.35
C ARG A 64 -7.59 -9.44 4.49
N PRO A 65 -8.46 -8.42 4.57
CA PRO A 65 -9.40 -8.28 5.69
C PRO A 65 -10.40 -9.45 5.84
N ASP A 66 -10.59 -10.24 4.79
CA ASP A 66 -11.45 -11.42 4.71
C ASP A 66 -10.80 -12.71 5.22
N LEU A 67 -9.50 -12.70 5.53
CA LEU A 67 -8.75 -13.87 5.99
C LEU A 67 -8.36 -13.78 7.46
N GLU A 68 -8.19 -14.94 8.10
CA GLU A 68 -7.57 -15.07 9.43
C GLU A 68 -6.47 -16.15 9.36
N PRO A 69 -5.19 -15.82 9.61
CA PRO A 69 -4.64 -14.49 9.85
C PRO A 69 -4.78 -13.55 8.65
N ARG A 70 -5.04 -12.27 8.88
CA ARG A 70 -5.24 -11.29 7.79
C ARG A 70 -3.96 -10.87 7.06
N PHE A 71 -2.79 -11.03 7.66
CA PHE A 71 -1.55 -10.46 7.11
C PHE A 71 -1.04 -11.28 5.93
N VAL A 72 -0.98 -10.65 4.76
CA VAL A 72 -0.43 -11.22 3.53
C VAL A 72 1.09 -11.05 3.52
N HIS A 73 1.58 -9.88 3.89
CA HIS A 73 3.01 -9.56 3.99
C HIS A 73 3.20 -8.38 4.92
N VAL A 74 4.22 -8.41 5.78
CA VAL A 74 4.55 -7.31 6.68
C VAL A 74 6.05 -7.03 6.57
N TRP A 75 6.38 -5.79 6.25
CA TRP A 75 7.74 -5.27 6.27
C TRP A 75 7.89 -4.31 7.44
N ARG A 76 8.98 -4.42 8.20
CA ARG A 76 9.28 -3.52 9.31
C ARG A 76 10.80 -3.37 9.45
N ASP A 77 11.25 -2.13 9.57
CA ASP A 77 12.64 -1.78 9.91
C ASP A 77 13.70 -2.50 9.03
N GLY A 78 13.41 -2.64 7.74
CA GLY A 78 14.36 -3.24 6.79
C GLY A 78 14.24 -4.76 6.61
N VAL A 79 13.29 -5.42 7.28
CA VAL A 79 13.15 -6.89 7.24
C VAL A 79 11.69 -7.35 7.10
N ASP A 80 11.52 -8.55 6.53
CA ASP A 80 10.23 -9.24 6.45
C ASP A 80 9.84 -9.83 7.81
N LEU A 81 8.62 -9.55 8.27
CA LEU A 81 8.06 -10.11 9.51
C LEU A 81 7.12 -11.28 9.21
N LEU A 82 7.61 -12.50 9.42
CA LEU A 82 6.93 -13.74 9.01
C LEU A 82 6.05 -14.38 10.10
N SER A 83 6.11 -13.90 11.35
CA SER A 83 5.48 -14.56 12.51
C SER A 83 3.95 -14.64 12.42
N HIS A 84 3.30 -13.59 11.92
CA HIS A 84 1.84 -13.50 11.78
C HIS A 84 1.36 -13.59 10.33
N GLN A 85 2.25 -13.92 9.40
CA GLN A 85 1.90 -14.05 7.99
C GLN A 85 0.97 -15.25 7.77
N ASN A 86 -0.10 -15.03 7.01
CA ASN A 86 -1.03 -16.06 6.61
C ASN A 86 -0.27 -17.19 5.87
N PRO A 87 -0.44 -18.47 6.28
CA PRO A 87 0.29 -19.59 5.71
C PRO A 87 0.18 -19.72 4.18
N SER A 88 -0.94 -19.30 3.58
CA SER A 88 -1.17 -19.38 2.13
C SER A 88 -0.26 -18.47 1.30
N TYR A 89 0.36 -17.48 1.94
CA TYR A 89 1.20 -16.46 1.32
C TYR A 89 2.69 -16.58 1.67
N LYS A 90 3.04 -17.45 2.63
CA LYS A 90 4.44 -17.67 3.02
C LYS A 90 5.28 -18.12 1.83
N GLY A 91 6.43 -17.48 1.64
CA GLY A 91 7.34 -17.76 0.53
C GLY A 91 6.84 -17.35 -0.86
N ARG A 92 5.69 -16.66 -0.95
CA ARG A 92 5.08 -16.22 -2.22
C ARG A 92 5.04 -14.72 -2.38
N THR A 93 5.45 -13.97 -1.37
CA THR A 93 5.30 -12.51 -1.32
C THR A 93 6.63 -11.81 -1.13
N SER A 94 6.85 -10.69 -1.80
CA SER A 94 8.03 -9.85 -1.57
C SER A 94 7.79 -8.37 -1.91
N LEU A 95 8.54 -7.48 -1.26
CA LEU A 95 8.67 -6.07 -1.62
C LEU A 95 10.04 -5.82 -2.26
N PHE A 96 10.14 -4.77 -3.09
CA PHE A 96 11.40 -4.38 -3.73
C PHE A 96 12.05 -3.21 -2.98
N ILE A 97 13.07 -3.49 -2.15
CA ILE A 97 13.78 -2.47 -1.35
C ILE A 97 14.22 -1.26 -2.18
N ASN A 98 14.75 -1.48 -3.39
CA ASN A 98 15.20 -0.40 -4.26
C ASN A 98 14.06 0.53 -4.73
N LYS A 99 12.84 -0.01 -4.83
CA LYS A 99 11.64 0.76 -5.18
C LYS A 99 11.05 1.47 -3.96
N MET A 100 11.15 0.85 -2.79
CA MET A 100 10.71 1.45 -1.52
C MET A 100 11.48 2.73 -1.17
N LYS A 101 12.76 2.82 -1.55
CA LYS A 101 13.55 4.07 -1.44
C LYS A 101 12.91 5.26 -2.16
N HIS A 102 12.04 4.99 -3.13
CA HIS A 102 11.32 5.98 -3.94
C HIS A 102 9.81 5.94 -3.68
N GLY A 103 9.38 5.33 -2.57
CA GLY A 103 7.99 5.33 -2.11
C GLY A 103 7.11 4.27 -2.76
N ASP A 104 7.66 3.40 -3.61
CA ASP A 104 6.91 2.29 -4.20
C ASP A 104 6.99 1.06 -3.28
N VAL A 105 5.85 0.73 -2.69
CA VAL A 105 5.65 -0.35 -1.71
C VAL A 105 4.76 -1.46 -2.30
N SER A 106 4.79 -1.61 -3.62
CA SER A 106 4.04 -2.62 -4.35
C SER A 106 4.44 -4.04 -3.94
N LEU A 107 3.45 -4.91 -3.80
CA LEU A 107 3.65 -6.31 -3.43
C LEU A 107 3.79 -7.18 -4.67
N THR A 108 4.84 -7.99 -4.74
CA THR A 108 4.89 -9.11 -5.67
C THR A 108 4.25 -10.32 -5.01
N LEU A 109 3.28 -10.94 -5.70
CA LEU A 109 2.69 -12.21 -5.31
C LEU A 109 3.00 -13.24 -6.41
N SER A 110 3.77 -14.26 -6.05
CA SER A 110 4.20 -15.31 -6.97
C SER A 110 3.27 -16.52 -6.97
N ASN A 111 3.26 -17.23 -8.10
CA ASN A 111 2.48 -18.45 -8.31
C ASN A 111 0.99 -18.25 -7.91
N VAL A 112 0.35 -17.21 -8.44
CA VAL A 112 -1.03 -16.81 -8.14
C VAL A 112 -2.00 -17.99 -8.33
N LYS A 113 -2.92 -18.12 -7.38
CA LYS A 113 -3.97 -19.13 -7.30
C LYS A 113 -5.34 -18.46 -7.34
N LEU A 114 -6.38 -19.20 -7.73
CA LEU A 114 -7.76 -18.71 -7.68
C LEU A 114 -8.18 -18.25 -6.27
N SER A 115 -7.68 -18.88 -5.22
CA SER A 115 -7.94 -18.49 -3.82
C SER A 115 -7.35 -17.13 -3.43
N ASP A 116 -6.38 -16.63 -4.20
CA ASP A 116 -5.79 -15.32 -3.97
C ASP A 116 -6.69 -14.19 -4.48
N GLU A 117 -7.75 -14.50 -5.23
CA GLU A 117 -8.77 -13.51 -5.54
C GLU A 117 -9.30 -12.83 -4.27
N GLY A 118 -9.42 -11.51 -4.33
CA GLY A 118 -9.98 -10.74 -3.24
C GLY A 118 -9.42 -9.34 -3.15
N ARG A 119 -9.67 -8.73 -2.00
CA ARG A 119 -9.38 -7.32 -1.74
C ARG A 119 -8.23 -7.20 -0.76
N TYR A 120 -7.14 -6.60 -1.23
CA TYR A 120 -5.92 -6.40 -0.48
C TYR A 120 -5.85 -4.96 0.05
N ARG A 121 -5.52 -4.81 1.32
CA ARG A 121 -5.24 -3.53 1.97
C ARG A 121 -3.74 -3.33 2.04
N CYS A 122 -3.26 -2.22 1.48
CA CYS A 122 -1.90 -1.71 1.65
C CYS A 122 -1.98 -0.58 2.68
N TYR A 123 -1.22 -0.66 3.78
CA TYR A 123 -1.30 0.28 4.89
C TYR A 123 0.10 0.64 5.43
N ILE A 124 0.31 1.93 5.72
CA ILE A 124 1.52 2.45 6.34
C ILE A 124 1.14 3.11 7.67
N PRO A 125 1.36 2.43 8.81
CA PRO A 125 0.89 2.91 10.12
C PRO A 125 1.45 4.26 10.55
N SER A 126 2.72 4.56 10.25
CA SER A 126 3.36 5.82 10.66
C SER A 126 2.80 7.04 9.93
N LEU A 127 2.13 6.86 8.80
CA LEU A 127 1.44 7.92 8.06
C LEU A 127 -0.08 7.89 8.24
N ASP A 128 -0.60 6.82 8.85
CA ASP A 128 -2.03 6.52 8.88
C ASP A 128 -2.67 6.62 7.48
N ARG A 129 -2.04 5.97 6.50
CA ARG A 129 -2.49 5.95 5.11
C ARG A 129 -2.64 4.55 4.58
N GLU A 130 -3.73 4.34 3.88
CA GLU A 130 -4.04 3.08 3.23
C GLU A 130 -4.59 3.27 1.83
N THR A 131 -4.52 2.20 1.05
CA THR A 131 -5.26 2.04 -0.18
C THR A 131 -5.68 0.58 -0.30
N THR A 132 -6.64 0.35 -1.19
CA THR A 132 -7.18 -0.98 -1.46
C THR A 132 -6.90 -1.38 -2.90
N VAL A 133 -6.43 -2.61 -3.10
CA VAL A 133 -6.15 -3.21 -4.39
C VAL A 133 -7.01 -4.45 -4.55
N SER A 134 -7.77 -4.53 -5.64
CA SER A 134 -8.59 -5.72 -5.93
C SER A 134 -7.86 -6.60 -6.95
N LEU A 135 -7.73 -7.88 -6.65
CA LEU A 135 -7.22 -8.91 -7.55
C LEU A 135 -8.38 -9.79 -7.98
N LEU A 136 -8.60 -9.92 -9.29
CA LEU A 136 -9.63 -10.77 -9.89
C LEU A 136 -8.96 -11.98 -10.55
N GLY A 137 -9.48 -13.19 -10.27
CA GLY A 137 -9.12 -14.38 -11.02
C GLY A 137 -9.80 -14.41 -12.39
N PHE A 138 -9.11 -14.87 -13.41
CA PHE A 138 -9.65 -14.91 -14.78
C PHE A 138 -10.86 -15.86 -14.97
N GLU A 139 -11.13 -16.75 -14.01
CA GLU A 139 -12.40 -17.49 -13.99
C GLU A 139 -13.61 -16.53 -14.01
N PHE A 140 -13.46 -15.33 -13.43
CA PHE A 140 -14.50 -14.28 -13.45
C PHE A 140 -14.59 -13.51 -14.77
N VAL A 141 -13.55 -13.50 -15.62
CA VAL A 141 -13.53 -12.68 -16.85
C VAL A 141 -14.15 -13.44 -18.04
N LEU A 142 -14.13 -14.77 -18.03
CA LEU A 142 -14.69 -15.60 -19.12
C LEU A 142 -16.23 -15.77 -19.08
N GLY A 143 -16.96 -14.93 -18.34
CA GLY A 143 -18.42 -14.96 -18.39
C GLY A 143 -19.07 -16.18 -17.75
N VAL A 144 -18.36 -16.88 -16.85
CA VAL A 144 -19.03 -17.78 -15.92
C VAL A 144 -19.63 -16.90 -14.84
N CYS A 145 -20.87 -16.47 -15.04
CA CYS A 145 -21.72 -16.08 -13.92
C CYS A 145 -21.56 -17.18 -12.87
N LYS A 146 -21.01 -16.86 -11.69
CA LYS A 146 -21.27 -17.66 -10.51
C LYS A 146 -22.77 -17.52 -10.24
N ALA A 147 -23.54 -18.39 -10.89
CA ALA A 147 -24.86 -18.77 -10.47
C ALA A 147 -24.69 -19.68 -9.26
N CYS A 148 -25.06 -19.15 -8.10
CA CYS A 148 -25.93 -19.79 -7.11
C CYS A 148 -26.31 -18.73 -6.09
#